data_AF-A0A0K1XGG4-F1
#
_entry.id   AF-A0A0K1XGG4-F1
#
_cell.length_a   1.000
_cell.length_b   1.000
_cell.length_c   1.000
_cell.angle_alpha   90.00
_cell.angle_beta   90.00
_cell.angle_gamma   90.00
#
_symmetry.space_group_name_H-M   'P 1'
#
loop_
_entity.id
_entity.type
_entity.pdbx_description
1 polymer ?
#
loop_
_entity_poly.entity_id
_entity_poly.type
_entity_poly.pdbx_seq_one_letter_code
_entity_poly.pdbx_strand_id
1 'polypeptide(L)'
;MTRTLAADICIKRGIRSDSTSVYSKLDRDDILAAAFARLLLWTDPRSLPELGDAQAAWDLYLRTWRPGKPHRHTWNDLYQQVLKAVADYE
;
A
#
# COMPACT_ATOMS: atom_id res chain seq x y z
N MET A 1 -0.42 6.77 15.94
CA MET A 1 -1.28 7.43 14.94
C MET A 1 -1.86 6.43 13.93
N THR A 2 -1.03 5.74 13.13
CA THR A 2 -1.51 4.79 12.10
C THR A 2 -2.29 3.58 12.65
N ARG A 3 -2.01 3.13 13.88
CA ARG A 3 -2.78 2.06 14.55
C ARG A 3 -4.27 2.40 14.70
N THR A 4 -4.59 3.62 15.12
CA THR A 4 -5.98 4.06 15.29
C THR A 4 -6.67 4.17 13.92
N LEU A 5 -5.98 4.74 12.93
CA LEU A 5 -6.49 4.82 11.56
C LEU A 5 -6.75 3.43 10.95
N ALA A 6 -5.87 2.46 11.20
CA ALA A 6 -6.07 1.08 10.77
C ALA A 6 -7.31 0.45 11.43
N ALA A 7 -7.55 0.70 12.72
CA ALA A 7 -8.75 0.24 13.40
C ALA A 7 -10.02 0.88 12.82
N ASP A 8 -10.00 2.19 12.55
CA ASP A 8 -11.13 2.92 11.95
C ASP A 8 -11.45 2.41 10.53
N ILE A 9 -10.42 2.12 9.73
CA ILE A 9 -10.59 1.49 8.41
C ILE A 9 -11.25 0.13 8.58
N CYS A 10 -10.79 -0.71 9.51
CA CYS A 10 -11.40 -2.02 9.76
C CYS A 10 -12.89 -1.89 10.11
N ILE A 11 -13.24 -0.97 11.02
CA ILE A 11 -14.63 -0.70 11.41
C ILE A 11 -15.47 -0.29 10.19
N LYS A 12 -14.97 0.63 9.36
CA LYS A 12 -15.67 1.08 8.13
C LYS A 12 -15.84 -0.04 7.09
N ARG A 13 -14.96 -1.03 7.09
CA ARG A 13 -15.05 -2.23 6.22
C ARG A 13 -15.88 -3.36 6.85
N GLY A 14 -16.39 -3.19 8.07
CA GLY A 14 -17.12 -4.24 8.79
C GLY A 14 -16.23 -5.40 9.24
N ILE A 15 -14.94 -5.13 9.46
CA ILE A 15 -13.92 -6.12 9.83
C ILE A 15 -13.51 -5.87 11.29
N ARG A 16 -13.40 -6.95 12.08
CA ARG A 16 -12.84 -6.85 13.43
C ARG A 16 -11.39 -6.37 13.35
N SER A 17 -11.03 -5.37 14.15
CA SER A 17 -9.71 -4.73 14.15
C SER A 17 -8.63 -5.58 14.85
N ASP A 18 -8.47 -6.82 14.41
CA ASP A 18 -7.42 -7.74 14.85
C ASP A 18 -6.70 -8.34 13.62
N SER A 19 -5.45 -8.74 13.80
CA SER A 19 -4.60 -9.20 12.69
C SER A 19 -5.20 -10.39 11.94
N THR A 20 -5.83 -11.35 12.63
CA THR A 20 -6.39 -12.55 12.00
C THR A 20 -7.54 -12.18 11.06
N SER A 21 -8.46 -11.34 11.55
CA SER A 21 -9.60 -10.89 10.75
C SER A 21 -9.15 -10.07 9.53
N VAL A 22 -8.16 -9.19 9.69
CA VAL A 22 -7.59 -8.41 8.58
C VAL A 22 -6.91 -9.32 7.56
N TYR A 23 -6.02 -10.23 7.98
CA TYR A 23 -5.34 -11.15 7.07
C TYR A 23 -6.30 -12.04 6.29
N SER A 24 -7.44 -12.43 6.87
CA SER A 24 -8.45 -13.26 6.21
C SER A 24 -9.20 -12.56 5.07
N LYS A 25 -9.11 -11.23 5.00
CA LYS A 25 -9.84 -10.39 4.04
C LYS A 25 -8.92 -9.60 3.10
N LEU A 26 -7.67 -9.36 3.49
CA LEU A 26 -6.75 -8.45 2.81
C LEU A 26 -6.48 -8.84 1.34
N ASP A 27 -6.57 -10.12 0.99
CA ASP A 27 -6.37 -10.64 -0.35
C ASP A 27 -7.58 -10.45 -1.30
N ARG A 28 -8.76 -10.17 -0.75
CA ARG A 28 -10.03 -10.06 -1.50
C ARG A 28 -10.70 -8.69 -1.37
N ASP A 29 -10.25 -7.89 -0.42
CA ASP A 29 -10.75 -6.53 -0.19
C ASP A 29 -9.71 -5.52 -0.67
N ASP A 30 -9.78 -5.16 -1.95
CA ASP A 30 -8.82 -4.24 -2.60
C ASP A 30 -8.79 -2.86 -1.92
N ILE A 31 -9.93 -2.39 -1.39
CA ILE A 31 -10.02 -1.11 -0.69
C ILE A 31 -9.29 -1.19 0.65
N LEU A 32 -9.46 -2.28 1.39
CA LEU A 32 -8.71 -2.52 2.62
C LEU A 32 -7.21 -2.60 2.35
N ALA A 33 -6.81 -3.35 1.32
CA ALA A 33 -5.42 -3.50 0.91
C ALA A 33 -4.78 -2.15 0.54
N ALA A 34 -5.45 -1.38 -0.31
CA ALA A 34 -5.00 -0.04 -0.72
C ALA A 34 -4.91 0.93 0.47
N ALA A 35 -5.88 0.91 1.38
CA ALA A 35 -5.86 1.76 2.57
C ALA A 35 -4.69 1.42 3.50
N PHE A 36 -4.44 0.13 3.77
CA PHE A 36 -3.31 -0.32 4.57
C PHE A 36 -1.97 0.01 3.90
N ALA A 37 -1.86 -0.18 2.58
CA ALA A 37 -0.68 0.22 1.83
C ALA A 37 -0.39 1.72 1.97
N ARG A 38 -1.42 2.57 1.96
CA ARG A 38 -1.26 4.02 2.15
C ARG A 38 -0.84 4.40 3.57
N LEU A 39 -1.33 3.69 4.59
CA LEU A 39 -0.86 3.90 5.97
C LEU A 39 0.64 3.61 6.14
N LEU A 40 1.19 2.65 5.39
CA LEU A 40 2.62 2.35 5.43
C LEU A 40 3.47 3.53 4.95
N LEU A 41 2.99 4.30 3.97
CA LEU A 41 3.68 5.50 3.49
C LEU A 41 3.85 6.52 4.62
N TRP A 42 2.85 6.69 5.47
CA TRP A 42 2.92 7.61 6.62
C TRP A 42 3.83 7.12 7.76
N THR A 43 4.31 5.88 7.69
CA THR A 43 5.30 5.36 8.65
C THR A 43 6.75 5.54 8.19
N ASP A 44 6.98 5.84 6.90
CA ASP A 44 8.32 6.19 6.39
C ASP A 44 8.57 7.69 6.58
N PRO A 45 9.62 8.11 7.31
CA PRO A 45 9.93 9.53 7.50
C PRO A 45 10.52 10.22 6.26
N ARG A 46 10.83 9.48 5.18
CA ARG A 46 11.42 10.04 3.96
C ARG A 46 10.34 10.67 3.06
N SER A 47 10.75 11.66 2.26
CA SER A 47 9.90 12.23 1.21
C SER A 47 9.40 11.16 0.24
N LEU A 48 8.20 11.37 -0.30
CA LEU A 48 7.71 10.55 -1.39
C LEU A 48 8.58 10.79 -2.64
N PRO A 49 8.86 9.72 -3.43
CA PRO A 49 9.57 9.83 -4.68
C PRO A 49 8.72 10.57 -5.72
N GLU A 50 9.38 11.19 -6.69
CA GLU A 50 8.71 11.77 -7.86
C GLU A 50 8.02 10.68 -8.70
N LEU A 51 6.92 11.06 -9.35
CA LEU A 51 6.27 10.18 -10.32
C LEU A 51 7.24 9.93 -11.49
N GLY A 52 7.42 8.67 -11.87
CA GLY A 52 8.35 8.26 -12.92
C GLY A 52 9.70 7.77 -12.41
N ASP A 53 10.12 8.11 -11.19
CA ASP A 53 11.33 7.54 -10.58
C ASP A 53 11.06 6.14 -10.02
N ALA A 54 11.11 5.15 -10.92
CA ALA A 54 10.85 3.75 -10.60
C ALA A 54 11.82 3.17 -9.56
N GLN A 55 13.06 3.68 -9.49
CA GLN A 55 14.03 3.16 -8.53
C GLN A 55 13.77 3.71 -7.13
N ALA A 56 13.53 5.01 -6.99
CA ALA A 56 13.19 5.59 -5.70
C ALA A 56 11.83 5.06 -5.17
N ALA A 57 10.86 4.84 -6.06
CA ALA A 57 9.59 4.18 -5.73
C ALA A 57 9.78 2.72 -5.29
N TRP A 58 10.68 1.97 -5.92
CA TRP A 58 11.03 0.63 -5.47
C TRP A 58 11.71 0.64 -4.10
N ASP A 59 12.62 1.58 -3.85
CA ASP A 59 13.30 1.70 -2.56
C ASP A 59 12.32 2.06 -1.44
N LEU A 60 11.33 2.92 -1.72
CA LEU A 60 10.20 3.18 -0.81
C LEU A 60 9.40 1.91 -0.54
N TYR A 61 9.03 1.18 -1.59
CA TYR A 61 8.31 -0.09 -1.47
C TYR A 61 9.09 -1.07 -0.57
N LEU A 62 10.40 -1.27 -0.80
CA LEU A 62 11.22 -2.16 0.02
C LEU A 62 11.31 -1.76 1.50
N ARG A 63 11.40 -0.46 1.80
CA ARG A 63 11.46 0.02 3.19
C ARG A 63 10.16 -0.21 3.95
N THR A 64 9.03 -0.07 3.25
CA THR A 64 7.70 -0.06 3.87
C THR A 64 7.00 -1.42 3.81
N TRP A 65 7.38 -2.30 2.88
CA TRP A 65 6.71 -3.55 2.58
C TRP A 65 6.62 -4.53 3.76
N ARG A 66 5.42 -5.09 3.95
CA ARG A 66 5.05 -6.14 4.91
C ARG A 66 3.80 -6.88 4.38
N PRO A 67 3.63 -8.21 4.54
CA PRO A 67 4.56 -9.33 4.59
C PRO A 67 4.78 -10.00 3.20
N GLY A 68 5.83 -10.82 3.07
CA GLY A 68 6.12 -11.61 1.85
C GLY A 68 7.40 -11.19 1.12
N LYS A 69 7.88 -11.99 0.16
CA LYS A 69 9.07 -11.65 -0.64
C LYS A 69 8.68 -10.57 -1.67
N PRO A 70 9.40 -9.44 -1.75
CA PRO A 70 9.14 -8.43 -2.78
C PRO A 70 9.56 -8.95 -4.17
N HIS A 71 8.73 -8.73 -5.19
CA HIS A 71 8.93 -9.25 -6.55
C HIS A 71 9.18 -8.09 -7.53
N ARG A 72 10.45 -7.74 -7.77
CA ARG A 72 10.82 -6.58 -8.61
C ARG A 72 10.27 -6.66 -10.03
N HIS A 73 10.29 -7.85 -10.64
CA HIS A 73 9.88 -8.02 -12.03
C HIS A 73 8.41 -7.62 -12.24
N THR A 74 7.49 -8.21 -11.47
CA THR A 74 6.06 -7.89 -11.56
C THR A 74 5.76 -6.49 -11.04
N TRP A 75 6.53 -6.00 -10.07
CA TRP A 75 6.36 -4.64 -9.54
C TRP A 75 6.61 -3.56 -10.60
N ASN A 76 7.63 -3.73 -11.46
CA ASN A 76 7.92 -2.77 -12.52
C ASN A 76 6.72 -2.59 -13.48
N ASP A 77 6.11 -3.69 -13.90
CA ASP A 77 4.97 -3.68 -14.82
C ASP A 77 3.74 -3.03 -14.16
N LEU A 78 3.52 -3.29 -12.87
CA LEU A 78 2.44 -2.66 -12.09
C LEU A 78 2.69 -1.16 -11.90
N TYR A 79 3.93 -0.74 -11.65
CA TYR A 79 4.28 0.67 -11.50
C TYR A 79 3.97 1.46 -12.78
N GLN A 80 4.29 0.91 -13.96
CA GLN A 80 3.95 1.55 -15.24
C GLN A 80 2.43 1.67 -15.44
N GLN A 81 1.65 0.65 -15.05
CA GLN A 81 0.19 0.72 -15.10
C GLN A 81 -0.36 1.82 -14.20
N VAL A 82 0.19 2.00 -12.99
CA VAL A 82 -0.22 3.05 -12.06
C VAL A 82 0.14 4.44 -12.61
N LEU A 83 1.33 4.63 -13.20
CA LEU A 83 1.69 5.91 -13.80
C LEU A 83 0.72 6.31 -14.92
N LYS A 84 0.34 5.35 -15.77
CA LYS A 84 -0.67 5.58 -16.80
C LYS A 84 -2.01 5.96 -16.18
N ALA A 85 -2.47 5.20 -15.18
CA ALA A 85 -3.72 5.51 -14.51
C ALA A 85 -3.71 6.91 -13.90
N VAL A 86 -2.65 7.31 -13.20
CA VAL A 86 -2.53 8.67 -12.61
C VAL A 86 -2.61 9.75 -13.68
N ALA A 87 -1.92 9.57 -14.81
CA ALA A 87 -1.98 10.52 -15.93
C ALA A 87 -3.38 10.62 -16.55
N ASP A 88 -4.16 9.54 -16.54
CA ASP A 88 -5.54 9.52 -17.05
C ASP A 88 -6.55 10.20 -16.09
N TYR A 89 -6.16 10.45 -14.82
CA TYR A 89 -7.00 11.12 -13.81
C TYR A 89 -6.75 12.63 -13.68
N GLU A 90 -5.71 13.17 -14.33
CA GLU A 90 -5.39 14.61 -14.39
C GLU A 90 -6.04 15.30 -15.60
#